data_AF-A0A7R9MSC6-F1
#
_entry.id   AF-A0A7R9MSC6-F1
#
_cell.length_a   1.000
_cell.length_b   1.000
_cell.length_c   1.000
_cell.angle_alpha   90.00
_cell.angle_beta   90.00
_cell.angle_gamma   90.00
#
_symmetry.space_group_name_H-M   'P 1'
#
loop_
_entity.id
_entity.type
_entity.pdbx_description
1 polymer ?
#
loop_
_entity_poly.entity_id
_entity_poly.type
_entity_poly.pdbx_seq_one_letter_code
_entity_poly.pdbx_strand_id
1 'polypeptide(L)'
;YLNELRENCLEAYTGIVQGLKGDAEVPNPEVQLIQQHIQYMVHFVLTIANDPEITDSLIAACAGLLGDLCAAFGPGLLALVENEPIHVMLTKGKKSKNTKTRTLSGWAIKEIRKLRAPAGVVGVTAGLVNNVIGATASESWSVSRSVD
;
A
#
# COMPACT_ATOMS: atom_id res chain seq x y z
N TYR A 1 11.14 12.57 -23.94
CA TYR A 1 11.80 11.26 -24.08
C TYR A 1 12.20 10.64 -22.74
N LEU A 2 13.15 11.21 -21.99
CA LEU A 2 13.56 10.63 -20.68
C LEU A 2 12.41 10.46 -19.68
N ASN A 3 11.57 11.49 -19.54
CA ASN A 3 10.40 11.42 -18.65
C ASN A 3 9.34 10.43 -19.15
N GLU A 4 9.15 10.31 -20.46
CA GLU A 4 8.21 9.38 -21.07
C GLU A 4 8.67 7.92 -20.88
N LEU A 5 9.99 7.67 -20.97
CA LEU A 5 10.56 6.37 -20.63
C LEU A 5 10.38 6.04 -19.14
N ARG A 6 10.66 7.00 -18.26
CA ARG A 6 10.45 6.83 -16.81
C ARG A 6 8.98 6.53 -16.49
N GLU A 7 8.05 7.21 -17.17
CA GLU A 7 6.61 6.99 -17.04
C GLU A 7 6.22 5.56 -17.45
N ASN A 8 6.68 5.10 -18.62
CA ASN A 8 6.42 3.74 -19.10
C ASN A 8 7.01 2.67 -18.17
N CYS A 9 8.20 2.90 -17.59
CA CYS A 9 8.78 1.98 -16.61
C CYS A 9 7.92 1.90 -15.34
N LEU A 10 7.44 3.05 -14.83
CA LEU A 10 6.56 3.09 -13.66
C LEU A 10 5.23 2.37 -13.94
N GLU A 11 4.64 2.57 -15.13
CA GLU A 11 3.40 1.90 -15.52
C GLU A 11 3.57 0.38 -15.68
N ALA A 12 4.69 -0.07 -16.25
CA ALA A 12 5.03 -1.48 -16.33
C ALA A 12 5.18 -2.10 -14.93
N TYR A 13 5.83 -1.39 -14.00
CA TYR A 13 5.95 -1.81 -12.62
C TYR A 13 4.59 -1.91 -11.91
N THR A 14 3.69 -0.93 -12.09
CA THR A 14 2.32 -1.04 -11.56
C THR A 14 1.59 -2.26 -12.13
N GLY A 15 1.73 -2.53 -13.43
CA GLY A 15 1.11 -3.70 -14.08
C GLY A 15 1.61 -5.02 -13.51
N ILE A 16 2.91 -5.14 -13.25
CA ILE A 16 3.51 -6.34 -12.62
C ILE A 16 3.00 -6.50 -11.18
N VAL A 17 3.01 -5.43 -10.38
CA VAL A 17 2.56 -5.46 -8.97
C VAL A 17 1.08 -5.82 -8.89
N GLN A 18 0.24 -5.19 -9.71
CA GLN A 18 -1.20 -5.49 -9.75
C GLN A 18 -1.47 -6.91 -10.28
N GLY A 19 -0.74 -7.35 -11.31
CA GLY A 19 -0.86 -8.69 -11.88
C GLY A 19 -0.49 -9.80 -10.89
N LEU A 20 0.56 -9.61 -10.10
CA LEU A 20 1.00 -10.58 -9.09
C LEU A 20 0.18 -10.54 -7.80
N LYS A 21 -0.34 -9.37 -7.42
CA LYS A 21 -1.29 -9.25 -6.31
C LYS A 21 -2.56 -10.06 -6.60
N GLY A 22 -3.06 -10.01 -7.83
CA GLY A 22 -4.32 -10.65 -8.21
C GLY A 22 -5.55 -10.06 -7.51
N ASP A 23 -6.73 -10.64 -7.77
CA ASP A 23 -8.01 -10.26 -7.15
C ASP A 23 -8.26 -10.98 -5.81
N ALA A 24 -7.28 -11.75 -5.33
CA ALA A 24 -7.41 -12.51 -4.10
C ALA A 24 -7.12 -11.63 -2.87
N GLU A 25 -7.95 -11.79 -1.83
CA GLU A 25 -7.84 -11.10 -0.53
C GLU A 25 -6.57 -11.50 0.26
N VAL A 26 -5.91 -12.59 -0.16
CA VAL A 26 -4.66 -13.09 0.40
C VAL A 26 -3.52 -12.84 -0.60
N PRO A 27 -2.44 -12.14 -0.21
CA PRO A 27 -1.28 -11.94 -1.08
C PRO A 27 -0.72 -13.28 -1.54
N ASN A 28 -0.65 -13.49 -2.86
CA ASN A 28 -0.02 -14.66 -3.44
C ASN A 28 1.44 -14.77 -2.91
N PRO A 29 1.93 -15.94 -2.46
CA PRO A 29 3.32 -16.11 -2.04
C PRO A 29 4.35 -15.62 -3.07
N GLU A 30 4.00 -15.56 -4.37
CA GLU A 30 4.84 -14.96 -5.41
C GLU A 30 5.13 -13.47 -5.22
N VAL A 31 4.27 -12.75 -4.49
CA VAL A 31 4.48 -11.35 -4.10
C VAL A 31 5.74 -11.20 -3.23
N GLN A 32 6.15 -12.25 -2.50
CA GLN A 32 7.41 -12.27 -1.74
C GLN A 32 8.65 -12.30 -2.64
N LEU A 33 8.57 -12.85 -3.87
CA LEU A 33 9.70 -12.84 -4.81
C LEU A 33 10.06 -11.40 -5.23
N ILE A 34 9.06 -10.52 -5.30
CA ILE A 34 9.28 -9.10 -5.62
C ILE A 34 9.68 -8.27 -4.40
N GLN A 35 9.55 -8.78 -3.19
CA GLN A 35 9.83 -8.03 -1.97
C GLN A 35 11.22 -7.39 -1.94
N GLN A 36 12.24 -8.11 -2.43
CA GLN A 36 13.62 -7.62 -2.56
C GLN A 36 13.75 -6.52 -3.65
N HIS A 37 12.90 -6.55 -4.67
CA HIS A 37 12.90 -5.60 -5.78
C HIS A 37 12.16 -4.29 -5.46
N ILE A 38 11.22 -4.29 -4.51
CA ILE A 38 10.44 -3.10 -4.13
C ILE A 38 11.33 -1.98 -3.61
N GLN A 39 12.39 -2.29 -2.87
CA GLN A 39 13.32 -1.28 -2.37
C GLN A 39 13.93 -0.48 -3.53
N TYR A 40 14.29 -1.15 -4.62
CA TYR A 40 14.80 -0.49 -5.82
C TYR A 40 13.72 0.35 -6.53
N MET A 41 12.47 -0.13 -6.55
CA MET A 41 11.34 0.63 -7.14
C MET A 41 11.05 1.90 -6.35
N VAL A 42 11.02 1.82 -5.02
CA VAL A 42 10.84 3.01 -4.16
C VAL A 42 12.04 3.95 -4.27
N HIS A 43 13.26 3.42 -4.37
CA HIS A 43 14.45 4.23 -4.61
C HIS A 43 14.42 4.95 -5.97
N PHE A 44 13.88 4.30 -7.00
CA PHE A 44 13.66 4.93 -8.30
C PHE A 44 12.65 6.08 -8.21
N VAL A 45 11.55 5.88 -7.48
CA VAL A 45 10.58 6.97 -7.19
C VAL A 45 11.23 8.10 -6.39
N LEU A 46 12.10 7.81 -5.42
CA LEU A 46 12.85 8.82 -4.67
C LEU A 46 13.78 9.63 -5.57
N THR A 47 14.44 8.97 -6.52
CA THR A 47 15.30 9.63 -7.51
C THR A 47 14.48 10.60 -8.36
N ILE A 48 13.29 10.18 -8.79
CA ILE A 48 12.36 11.02 -9.56
C ILE A 48 11.81 12.17 -8.70
N ALA A 49 11.48 11.92 -7.43
CA ALA A 49 10.93 12.92 -6.52
C ALA A 49 11.94 14.06 -6.21
N ASN A 50 13.24 13.76 -6.24
CA ASN A 50 14.30 14.75 -6.08
C ASN A 50 14.65 15.48 -7.40
N ASP A 51 14.09 15.06 -8.53
CA ASP A 51 14.34 15.68 -9.82
C ASP A 51 13.55 17.01 -9.95
N PRO A 52 14.22 18.16 -10.15
CA PRO A 52 13.53 19.44 -10.30
C PRO A 52 12.66 19.52 -11.57
N GLU A 53 12.95 18.72 -12.59
CA GLU A 53 12.22 18.72 -13.88
C GLU A 53 11.08 17.68 -13.92
N ILE A 54 10.60 17.24 -12.76
CA ILE A 54 9.48 16.30 -12.66
C ILE A 54 8.18 16.90 -13.22
N THR A 55 7.58 16.18 -14.16
CA THR A 55 6.31 16.55 -14.82
C THR A 55 5.10 16.02 -14.07
N ASP A 56 3.93 16.63 -14.29
CA ASP A 56 2.68 16.20 -13.65
C ASP A 56 2.26 14.76 -14.00
N SER A 57 2.57 14.30 -15.22
CA SER A 57 2.33 12.91 -15.63
C SER A 57 3.22 11.94 -14.85
N LEU A 58 4.48 12.30 -14.65
CA LEU A 58 5.43 11.47 -13.90
C LEU A 58 5.05 11.38 -12.41
N ILE A 59 4.58 12.49 -11.83
CA ILE A 59 4.02 12.51 -10.47
C ILE A 59 2.81 11.56 -10.38
N ALA A 60 1.95 11.54 -11.40
CA ALA A 60 0.78 10.67 -11.43
C ALA A 60 1.18 9.19 -11.45
N ALA A 61 2.14 8.82 -12.30
CA ALA A 61 2.66 7.45 -12.37
C ALA A 61 3.34 7.03 -11.06
N CYS A 62 4.16 7.90 -10.47
CA CYS A 62 4.77 7.64 -9.16
C CYS A 62 3.72 7.46 -8.06
N ALA A 63 2.70 8.32 -8.02
CA ALA A 63 1.62 8.23 -7.04
C ALA A 63 0.82 6.93 -7.19
N GLY A 64 0.54 6.51 -8.43
CA GLY A 64 -0.10 5.22 -8.72
C GLY A 64 0.72 4.05 -8.16
N LEU A 65 2.01 4.00 -8.51
CA LEU A 65 2.91 2.95 -8.04
C LEU A 65 3.02 2.88 -6.53
N LEU A 66 3.21 4.02 -5.86
CA LEU A 66 3.31 4.06 -4.39
C LEU A 66 2.02 3.58 -3.73
N GLY A 67 0.86 3.97 -4.26
CA GLY A 67 -0.42 3.54 -3.71
C GLY A 67 -0.68 2.04 -3.93
N ASP A 68 -0.34 1.50 -5.11
CA ASP A 68 -0.45 0.05 -5.37
C ASP A 68 0.47 -0.76 -4.46
N LEU A 69 1.71 -0.30 -4.25
CA LEU A 69 2.63 -0.93 -3.31
C LEU A 69 2.10 -0.86 -1.88
N CYS A 70 1.56 0.29 -1.45
CA CYS A 70 0.96 0.44 -0.11
C CYS A 70 -0.22 -0.52 0.08
N ALA A 71 -1.06 -0.68 -0.94
CA ALA A 71 -2.21 -1.58 -0.91
C ALA A 71 -1.81 -3.07 -0.96
N ALA A 72 -0.70 -3.40 -1.62
CA ALA A 72 -0.22 -4.78 -1.77
C ALA A 72 0.60 -5.28 -0.57
N PHE A 73 1.49 -4.45 -0.03
CA PHE A 73 2.48 -4.87 0.97
C PHE A 73 2.18 -4.38 2.39
N GLY A 74 1.25 -3.44 2.55
CA GLY A 74 0.78 -3.01 3.85
C GLY A 74 1.86 -2.32 4.71
N PRO A 75 1.80 -2.45 6.05
CA PRO A 75 2.61 -1.68 6.99
C PRO A 75 4.13 -1.87 6.85
N GLY A 76 4.58 -3.01 6.33
CA GLY A 76 6.00 -3.29 6.10
C GLY A 76 6.66 -2.34 5.10
N LEU A 77 5.85 -1.69 4.24
CA LEU A 77 6.33 -0.71 3.28
C LEU A 77 6.50 0.69 3.89
N LEU A 78 5.83 1.00 5.01
CA LEU A 78 5.74 2.35 5.57
C LEU A 78 7.12 3.01 5.75
N ALA A 79 8.08 2.27 6.28
CA ALA A 79 9.45 2.74 6.50
C ALA A 79 10.19 3.14 5.21
N LEU A 80 9.78 2.61 4.05
CA LEU A 80 10.35 2.94 2.75
C LEU A 80 9.65 4.16 2.11
N VAL A 81 8.35 4.35 2.37
CA VAL A 81 7.56 5.44 1.77
C VAL A 81 7.56 6.72 2.61
N GLU A 82 7.87 6.64 3.90
CA GLU A 82 7.93 7.76 4.84
C GLU A 82 9.21 8.60 4.62
N ASN A 83 9.33 9.18 3.42
CA ASN A 83 10.44 10.00 2.99
C ASN A 83 9.94 11.39 2.58
N GLU A 84 10.63 12.45 3.03
CA GLU A 84 10.26 13.84 2.75
C GLU A 84 10.07 14.15 1.25
N PRO A 85 10.96 13.72 0.33
CA PRO A 85 10.78 13.99 -1.11
C PRO A 85 9.48 13.41 -1.67
N ILE A 86 9.07 12.22 -1.20
CA ILE A 86 7.82 11.59 -1.62
C ILE A 86 6.62 12.42 -1.14
N HIS A 87 6.62 12.85 0.11
CA HIS A 87 5.56 13.68 0.67
C HIS A 87 5.43 15.02 -0.05
N VAL A 88 6.56 15.68 -0.35
CA VAL A 88 6.60 16.93 -1.11
C VAL A 88 6.05 16.72 -2.53
N MET A 89 6.49 15.66 -3.22
CA MET A 89 6.03 15.31 -4.57
C MET A 89 4.52 15.04 -4.60
N LEU A 90 3.98 14.24 -3.68
CA LEU A 90 2.55 13.96 -3.60
C LEU A 90 1.73 15.22 -3.26
N THR A 91 2.27 16.10 -2.42
CA THR A 91 1.65 17.39 -2.10
C THR A 91 1.62 18.32 -3.31
N LYS A 92 2.70 18.34 -4.12
CA LYS A 92 2.76 19.05 -5.42
C LYS A 92 1.70 18.49 -6.38
N GLY A 93 1.61 17.16 -6.52
CA GLY A 93 0.63 16.49 -7.36
C GLY A 93 -0.83 16.79 -6.97
N LYS A 94 -1.13 16.91 -5.67
CA LYS A 94 -2.46 17.31 -5.18
C LYS A 94 -2.85 18.74 -5.57
N LYS A 95 -1.87 19.62 -5.82
CA LYS A 95 -2.09 21.00 -6.30
C LYS A 95 -2.01 21.12 -7.83
N SER A 96 -1.72 20.03 -8.54
CA SER A 96 -1.65 20.02 -10.01
C SER A 96 -2.98 20.40 -10.64
N LYS A 97 -2.91 21.04 -11.82
CA LYS A 97 -4.06 21.34 -12.68
C LYS A 97 -4.63 20.07 -13.32
N ASN A 98 -3.82 19.02 -13.48
CA ASN A 98 -4.23 17.75 -14.06
C ASN A 98 -5.07 16.93 -13.06
N THR A 99 -6.30 16.60 -13.46
CA THR A 99 -7.24 15.84 -12.64
C THR A 99 -6.71 14.43 -12.31
N LYS A 100 -6.08 13.73 -13.25
CA LYS A 100 -5.52 12.38 -13.02
C LYS A 100 -4.45 12.43 -11.93
N THR A 101 -3.49 13.33 -12.06
CA THR A 101 -2.41 13.55 -11.09
C THR A 101 -2.95 13.89 -9.71
N ARG A 102 -3.93 14.81 -9.63
CA ARG A 102 -4.56 15.22 -8.38
C ARG A 102 -5.24 14.05 -7.67
N THR A 103 -6.02 13.26 -8.41
CA THR A 103 -6.75 12.10 -7.88
C THR A 103 -5.79 11.04 -7.37
N LEU A 104 -4.80 10.64 -8.18
CA LEU A 104 -3.83 9.61 -7.80
C LEU A 104 -2.96 10.05 -6.62
N SER A 105 -2.50 11.30 -6.62
CA SER A 105 -1.73 11.85 -5.48
C SER A 105 -2.57 11.87 -4.20
N GLY A 106 -3.84 12.29 -4.31
CA GLY A 106 -4.77 12.27 -3.18
C GLY A 106 -5.06 10.87 -2.65
N TRP A 107 -5.17 9.89 -3.55
CA TRP A 107 -5.36 8.48 -3.20
C TRP A 107 -4.12 7.88 -2.53
N ALA A 108 -2.92 8.08 -3.10
CA ALA A 108 -1.66 7.60 -2.52
C ALA A 108 -1.42 8.15 -1.10
N ILE A 109 -1.68 9.44 -0.87
CA ILE A 109 -1.59 10.04 0.48
C ILE A 109 -2.55 9.37 1.45
N LYS A 110 -3.78 9.03 1.00
CA LYS A 110 -4.73 8.30 1.86
C LYS A 110 -4.22 6.91 2.18
N GLU A 111 -3.67 6.19 1.20
CA GLU A 111 -3.15 4.83 1.39
C GLU A 111 -1.99 4.82 2.39
N ILE A 112 -1.01 5.71 2.23
CA ILE A 112 0.10 5.87 3.20
C ILE A 112 -0.43 6.19 4.59
N ARG A 113 -1.45 7.06 4.71
CA ARG A 113 -2.05 7.40 6.01
C ARG A 113 -2.79 6.23 6.65
N LYS A 114 -3.43 5.35 5.88
CA LYS A 114 -4.07 4.14 6.41
C LYS A 114 -3.05 3.22 7.06
N LEU A 115 -1.86 3.09 6.46
CA LEU A 115 -0.78 2.25 6.99
C LEU A 115 -0.19 2.79 8.31
N ARG A 116 -0.29 4.11 8.55
CA ARG A 116 0.19 4.76 9.77
C ARG A 116 -0.79 4.67 10.95
N ALA A 117 -2.06 4.33 10.70
CA ALA A 117 -2.98 4.05 11.79
C ALA A 117 -2.44 2.83 12.57
N PRO A 118 -2.42 2.87 13.92
CA PRO A 118 -1.95 1.73 14.70
C PRO A 118 -2.75 0.51 14.25
N ALA A 119 -2.04 -0.59 13.98
CA ALA A 119 -2.61 -1.88 13.65
C ALA A 119 -3.58 -2.31 14.77
N GLY A 120 -4.82 -1.86 14.64
CA GLY A 120 -5.91 -2.11 15.54
C GLY A 120 -7.08 -2.55 14.68
N VAL A 121 -7.15 -3.86 14.49
CA VAL A 121 -8.33 -4.56 13.96
C VAL A 121 -8.56 -4.45 12.44
N VAL A 122 -7.65 -4.93 11.60
CA VAL A 122 -8.03 -5.64 10.36
C VAL A 122 -6.93 -6.66 10.01
N GLY A 123 -7.25 -7.96 10.10
CA GLY A 123 -6.51 -9.01 9.38
C GLY A 123 -5.47 -9.84 10.15
N VAL A 124 -5.82 -10.47 11.27
CA VAL A 124 -5.20 -11.75 11.68
C VAL A 124 -6.31 -12.78 11.84
N THR A 125 -6.80 -13.29 10.72
CA THR A 125 -7.57 -14.54 10.65
C THR A 125 -7.09 -15.36 9.47
N ALA A 126 -5.81 -15.73 9.45
CA ALA A 126 -5.34 -16.78 8.58
C ALA A 126 -4.08 -17.44 9.15
N GLY A 127 -4.29 -18.53 9.90
CA GLY A 127 -3.34 -19.64 9.98
C GLY A 127 -2.29 -19.58 11.09
N LEU A 128 -2.65 -20.08 12.27
CA LEU A 128 -1.88 -21.08 13.04
C LEU A 128 -2.59 -21.34 14.38
N VAL A 129 -3.66 -22.12 14.33
CA VAL A 129 -4.12 -22.88 15.50
C VAL A 129 -3.16 -24.04 15.68
N ASN A 130 -2.21 -23.90 16.62
CA ASN A 130 -1.50 -25.06 17.15
C ASN A 130 -1.30 -24.91 18.67
N ASN A 131 -2.23 -25.55 19.38
CA ASN A 131 -2.05 -26.41 20.54
C ASN A 131 -1.51 -25.87 21.89
N VAL A 132 -2.38 -26.03 22.90
CA VAL A 132 -2.13 -26.48 24.28
C VAL A 132 -1.33 -25.58 25.21
N ILE A 133 -2.05 -24.91 26.11
CA ILE A 133 -1.97 -24.95 27.60
C ILE A 133 -3.09 -24.01 28.12
N GLY A 134 -4.22 -24.47 28.64
CA GLY A 134 -4.40 -25.01 29.99
C GLY A 134 -5.38 -24.10 30.77
N ALA A 135 -6.21 -24.71 31.63
CA ALA A 135 -7.23 -24.13 32.54
C ALA A 135 -8.63 -23.91 31.91
N THR A 136 -9.57 -24.86 31.93
CA THR A 136 -10.40 -25.43 33.03
C THR A 136 -11.31 -24.44 33.76
N ALA A 137 -12.56 -24.89 33.96
CA ALA A 137 -13.68 -24.30 34.71
C ALA A 137 -14.53 -23.28 33.93
N SER A 138 -15.87 -23.30 33.90
CA SER A 138 -16.92 -24.18 34.42
C SER A 138 -18.24 -23.49 34.02
N GLU A 139 -19.26 -24.26 33.62
CA GLU A 139 -20.72 -24.05 33.74
C GLU A 139 -21.25 -22.60 33.97
N SER A 140 -22.30 -22.12 33.31
CA SER A 140 -23.68 -22.52 33.61
C SER A 140 -24.70 -21.74 32.74
N TRP A 141 -25.62 -22.48 32.12
CA TRP A 141 -27.06 -22.22 31.94
C TRP A 141 -27.64 -20.82 32.27
N SER A 142 -28.35 -20.19 31.32
CA SER A 142 -29.77 -19.76 31.48
C SER A 142 -30.36 -19.15 30.22
N VAL A 143 -31.16 -19.96 29.54
CA VAL A 143 -32.28 -19.56 28.67
C VAL A 143 -33.31 -18.83 29.54
N SER A 144 -33.88 -17.71 29.07
CA SER A 144 -35.31 -17.40 29.23
C SER A 144 -35.76 -16.26 28.32
N ARG A 145 -36.69 -16.60 27.43
CA ARG A 145 -37.68 -15.72 26.80
C ARG A 145 -38.39 -14.89 27.89
N SER A 146 -38.68 -13.63 27.63
CA SER A 146 -39.93 -13.02 28.11
C SER A 146 -40.67 -12.45 26.91
N VAL A 147 -41.84 -13.03 26.70
CA VAL A 147 -42.95 -12.46 25.97
C VAL A 147 -43.71 -11.66 27.01
N ASP A 148 -43.82 -10.36 26.80
CA ASP A 148 -44.89 -9.51 27.33
C ASP A 148 -45.28 -8.53 26.22
#